data_AF-A0A0D9YB05-F1
#
_entry.id   AF-A0A0D9YB05-F1
#
_cell.length_a   1.000
_cell.length_b   1.000
_cell.length_c   1.000
_cell.angle_alpha   90.00
_cell.angle_beta   90.00
_cell.angle_gamma   90.00
#
_symmetry.space_group_name_H-M   'P 1'
#
loop_
_entity.id
_entity.type
_entity.pdbx_description
1 polymer ?
#
loop_
_entity_poly.entity_id
_entity_poly.type
_entity_poly.pdbx_seq_one_letter_code
_entity_poly.pdbx_strand_id
1 'polypeptide(L)'
;MVDVLQQAVEDAEVRVIAEREAAKKAIAEAPPVIKEIVVQVVDTDKVDSLAAEVARLKDLLGAEMKATFDAKKAVAEAELRNEKLARLLGVEEVKNRQLQESLKRMEMKASDLEEENQKLRGAVASVPYVRLPSNVNRDDPDLEPTPENEDENENEKAVYCEVKPMIVDRGVDIHENNSQLPGLNDPEAEKQQQELLIKCISEDLGFSIGRPIAAYLIYRCLIHWKSFEEDRTTVFDRIIQKISAAIEARDNNETLAYWLSNSCTLLLLLQKTLKINGAAALARQRRRASPLKTPQENQAPNHPDRSPVPDGRLVGGLGEVCQVEAKYPALAFKQQLTALLEKVYGIIRHNLKKELSPLLGLCIQAPRTFVVSPRGSGAQGTDLAQQASMAHWQSIIKILTNSLNVLKSNYVPPFLICKLFTQLFSFINVQLFNSLLLRRECCSFSNGEYVKAGLDELEHWCFWLTEEYAGSSWDELKHIRQAVALLILEEKHSKSLKEITDEYCPALSMQQLYRISTMYCDDKYGTLGIPPEVVSSMRTKMVQQGSNSPSTQDDINSFLLDDDFSIPFSIDDIAKLMVHIDIADMDLPPLIQENKGSPHLMP
;
A
#
# COMPACT_ATOMS: atom_id res chain seq x y z
N MET A 1 -97.12 75.83 0.02
CA MET A 1 -95.67 75.78 0.34
C MET A 1 -95.31 74.44 0.97
N VAL A 2 -96.05 73.99 2.00
CA VAL A 2 -95.90 72.62 2.55
C VAL A 2 -96.11 71.56 1.45
N ASP A 3 -97.19 71.65 0.67
CA ASP A 3 -97.51 70.63 -0.36
C ASP A 3 -96.45 70.51 -1.47
N VAL A 4 -95.77 71.62 -1.79
CA VAL A 4 -94.68 71.66 -2.79
C VAL A 4 -93.43 70.97 -2.24
N LEU A 5 -93.16 71.12 -0.94
CA LEU A 5 -92.07 70.39 -0.27
C LEU A 5 -92.41 68.91 -0.09
N GLN A 6 -93.67 68.58 0.19
CA GLN A 6 -94.17 67.21 0.29
C GLN A 6 -93.98 66.47 -1.05
N GLN A 7 -94.43 67.06 -2.16
CA GLN A 7 -94.24 66.51 -3.50
C GLN A 7 -92.75 66.38 -3.86
N ALA A 8 -91.91 67.35 -3.49
CA ALA A 8 -90.47 67.29 -3.76
C ALA A 8 -89.76 66.18 -2.97
N VAL A 9 -90.25 65.81 -1.78
CA VAL A 9 -89.75 64.67 -1.00
C VAL A 9 -90.21 63.35 -1.64
N GLU A 10 -91.48 63.21 -1.99
CA GLU A 10 -92.01 62.02 -2.68
C GLU A 10 -91.29 61.76 -4.01
N ASP A 11 -91.09 62.81 -4.82
CA ASP A 11 -90.33 62.75 -6.07
C ASP A 11 -88.84 62.43 -5.87
N ALA A 12 -88.27 62.70 -4.68
CA ALA A 12 -86.90 62.34 -4.34
C ALA A 12 -86.80 60.89 -3.85
N GLU A 13 -87.74 60.42 -3.04
CA GLU A 13 -87.83 59.02 -2.60
C GLU A 13 -88.01 58.06 -3.78
N VAL A 14 -88.88 58.40 -4.73
CA VAL A 14 -89.06 57.62 -5.98
C VAL A 14 -87.76 57.53 -6.78
N ARG A 15 -86.98 58.63 -6.86
CA ARG A 15 -85.68 58.65 -7.54
C ARG A 15 -84.63 57.78 -6.83
N VAL A 16 -84.54 57.86 -5.50
CA VAL A 16 -83.62 57.02 -4.70
C VAL A 16 -83.97 55.54 -4.83
N ILE A 17 -85.26 55.18 -4.88
CA ILE A 17 -85.70 53.80 -5.13
C ILE A 17 -85.29 53.35 -6.54
N ALA A 18 -85.51 54.18 -7.56
CA ALA A 18 -85.12 53.87 -8.94
C ALA A 18 -83.61 53.69 -9.10
N GLU A 19 -82.78 54.56 -8.49
CA GLU A 19 -81.32 54.41 -8.49
C GLU A 19 -80.87 53.15 -7.74
N ARG A 20 -81.53 52.79 -6.63
CA ARG A 20 -81.20 51.58 -5.86
C ARG A 20 -81.52 50.30 -6.63
N GLU A 21 -82.65 50.24 -7.34
CA GLU A 21 -82.96 49.10 -8.21
C GLU A 21 -82.06 49.05 -9.46
N ALA A 22 -81.71 50.20 -10.03
CA ALA A 22 -80.72 50.27 -11.12
C ALA A 22 -79.34 49.77 -10.67
N ALA A 23 -78.89 50.13 -9.46
CA ALA A 23 -77.64 49.66 -8.88
C ALA A 23 -77.66 48.14 -8.59
N LYS A 24 -78.76 47.61 -8.03
CA LYS A 24 -78.94 46.16 -7.87
C LYS A 24 -78.90 45.43 -9.21
N LYS A 25 -79.57 45.97 -10.24
CA LYS A 25 -79.59 45.39 -11.58
C LYS A 25 -78.20 45.41 -12.21
N ALA A 26 -77.45 46.50 -12.09
CA ALA A 26 -76.07 46.59 -12.55
C ALA A 26 -75.12 45.61 -11.82
N ILE A 27 -75.35 45.33 -10.53
CA ILE A 27 -74.59 44.31 -9.78
C ILE A 27 -74.98 42.88 -10.22
N ALA A 28 -76.26 42.64 -10.54
CA ALA A 28 -76.73 41.33 -11.02
C ALA A 28 -76.36 41.04 -12.48
N GLU A 29 -76.24 42.06 -13.33
CA GLU A 29 -75.84 41.97 -14.73
C GLU A 29 -74.30 42.08 -14.91
N ALA A 30 -73.56 42.40 -13.86
CA ALA A 30 -72.09 42.37 -13.88
C ALA A 30 -71.60 40.91 -14.00
N PRO A 31 -70.84 40.56 -15.06
CA PRO A 31 -70.31 39.20 -15.21
C PRO A 31 -69.30 38.91 -14.09
N PRO A 32 -69.23 37.66 -13.58
CA PRO A 32 -68.31 37.31 -12.49
C PRO A 32 -66.86 37.37 -12.97
N VAL A 33 -66.18 38.49 -12.72
CA VAL A 33 -64.74 38.63 -12.96
C VAL A 33 -63.94 38.02 -11.79
N ILE A 34 -64.12 36.72 -11.61
CA ILE A 34 -63.11 35.84 -11.02
C ILE A 34 -62.81 34.80 -12.09
N LYS A 35 -61.86 35.13 -12.97
CA LYS A 35 -61.13 34.09 -13.71
C LYS A 35 -60.21 33.43 -12.70
N GLU A 36 -60.73 32.43 -12.01
CA GLU A 36 -59.90 31.42 -11.37
C GLU A 36 -59.20 30.67 -12.52
N ILE A 37 -58.02 31.18 -12.90
CA ILE A 37 -57.11 30.43 -13.75
C ILE A 37 -56.61 29.32 -12.84
N VAL A 38 -57.29 28.18 -12.87
CA VAL A 38 -56.76 26.91 -12.39
C VAL A 38 -55.57 26.58 -13.31
N VAL A 39 -54.42 27.17 -12.99
CA VAL A 39 -53.15 26.70 -13.48
C VAL A 39 -53.00 25.31 -12.87
N GLN A 40 -53.36 24.28 -13.63
CA GLN A 40 -52.87 22.94 -13.36
C GLN A 40 -51.36 23.00 -13.52
N VAL A 41 -50.67 23.21 -12.39
CA VAL A 41 -49.23 23.28 -12.33
C VAL A 41 -48.73 21.88 -12.63
N VAL A 42 -48.23 21.69 -13.86
CA VAL A 42 -47.65 20.42 -14.34
C VAL A 42 -46.48 19.98 -13.44
N ASP A 43 -45.89 20.91 -12.69
CA ASP A 43 -44.87 20.62 -11.69
C ASP A 43 -45.42 19.92 -10.43
N THR A 44 -46.72 19.95 -10.12
CA THR A 44 -47.27 19.27 -8.92
C THR A 44 -47.24 17.75 -9.08
N ASP A 45 -47.86 17.21 -10.13
CA ASP A 45 -47.80 15.77 -10.44
C ASP A 45 -46.35 15.28 -10.61
N LYS A 46 -45.48 16.14 -11.13
CA LYS A 46 -44.06 15.87 -11.32
C LYS A 46 -43.27 15.89 -10.00
N VAL A 47 -43.59 16.80 -9.09
CA VAL A 47 -43.04 16.84 -7.73
C VAL A 47 -43.51 15.64 -6.93
N ASP A 48 -44.77 15.24 -7.03
CA ASP A 48 -45.30 14.04 -6.34
C ASP A 48 -44.67 12.75 -6.90
N SER A 49 -44.47 12.68 -8.22
CA SER A 49 -43.73 11.59 -8.88
C SER A 49 -42.26 11.53 -8.44
N LEU A 50 -41.57 12.68 -8.37
CA LEU A 50 -40.20 12.78 -7.88
C LEU A 50 -40.11 12.47 -6.37
N ALA A 51 -41.10 12.85 -5.57
CA ALA A 51 -41.17 12.54 -4.14
C ALA A 51 -41.36 11.03 -3.91
N ALA A 52 -42.20 10.37 -4.71
CA ALA A 52 -42.36 8.92 -4.69
C ALA A 52 -41.07 8.20 -5.11
N GLU A 53 -40.35 8.68 -6.13
CA GLU A 53 -39.06 8.11 -6.54
C GLU A 53 -37.97 8.34 -5.49
N VAL A 54 -37.93 9.52 -4.84
CA VAL A 54 -37.00 9.78 -3.72
C VAL A 54 -37.30 8.88 -2.51
N ALA A 55 -38.57 8.59 -2.22
CA ALA A 55 -38.94 7.60 -1.20
C ALA A 55 -38.44 6.20 -1.58
N ARG A 56 -38.71 5.76 -2.82
CA ARG A 56 -38.24 4.47 -3.35
C ARG A 56 -36.72 4.34 -3.31
N LEU A 57 -35.98 5.39 -3.63
CA LEU A 57 -34.52 5.42 -3.59
C LEU A 57 -33.97 5.40 -2.16
N LYS A 58 -34.66 6.01 -1.19
CA LYS A 58 -34.31 5.91 0.24
C LYS A 58 -34.52 4.50 0.77
N ASP A 59 -35.61 3.83 0.40
CA ASP A 59 -35.87 2.44 0.78
C ASP A 59 -34.83 1.49 0.15
N LEU A 60 -34.48 1.72 -1.12
CA LEU A 60 -33.42 0.96 -1.81
C LEU A 60 -32.05 1.17 -1.16
N LEU A 61 -31.70 2.42 -0.82
CA LEU A 61 -30.46 2.74 -0.12
C LEU A 61 -30.41 2.10 1.28
N GLY A 62 -31.53 2.10 2.02
CA GLY A 62 -31.63 1.42 3.31
C GLY A 62 -31.45 -0.09 3.20
N ALA A 63 -32.00 -0.72 2.15
CA ALA A 63 -31.79 -2.13 1.84
C ALA A 63 -30.32 -2.43 1.50
N GLU A 64 -29.67 -1.60 0.68
CA GLU A 64 -28.26 -1.74 0.30
C GLU A 64 -27.31 -1.51 1.48
N MET A 65 -27.59 -0.53 2.34
CA MET A 65 -26.84 -0.30 3.59
C MET A 65 -26.94 -1.49 4.54
N LYS A 66 -28.11 -2.16 4.59
CA LYS A 66 -28.28 -3.40 5.35
C LYS A 66 -27.52 -4.57 4.72
N ALA A 67 -27.65 -4.76 3.41
CA ALA A 67 -26.95 -5.83 2.68
C ALA A 67 -25.42 -5.69 2.80
N THR A 68 -24.88 -4.48 2.71
CA THR A 68 -23.45 -4.20 2.90
C THR A 68 -22.98 -4.39 4.35
N PHE A 69 -23.82 -4.11 5.35
CA PHE A 69 -23.53 -4.44 6.74
C PHE A 69 -23.50 -5.96 6.98
N ASP A 70 -24.50 -6.68 6.50
CA ASP A 70 -24.57 -8.14 6.61
C ASP A 70 -23.40 -8.82 5.86
N ALA A 71 -22.99 -8.28 4.70
CA ALA A 71 -21.80 -8.72 3.96
C ALA A 71 -20.50 -8.45 4.73
N LYS A 72 -20.32 -7.25 5.32
CA LYS A 72 -19.14 -6.94 6.17
C LYS A 72 -19.04 -7.89 7.36
N LYS A 73 -20.17 -8.24 7.98
CA LYS A 73 -20.22 -9.21 9.07
C LYS A 73 -19.79 -10.61 8.60
N ALA A 74 -20.30 -11.07 7.44
CA ALA A 74 -19.92 -12.36 6.87
C ALA A 74 -18.43 -12.43 6.50
N VAL A 75 -17.83 -11.33 6.02
CA VAL A 75 -16.39 -11.24 5.77
C VAL A 75 -15.59 -11.39 7.07
N ALA A 76 -15.94 -10.67 8.14
CA ALA A 76 -15.25 -10.79 9.43
C ALA A 76 -15.35 -12.22 10.04
N GLU A 77 -16.49 -12.90 9.87
CA GLU A 77 -16.66 -14.30 10.27
C GLU A 77 -15.79 -15.26 9.42
N ALA A 78 -15.62 -14.97 8.12
CA ALA A 78 -14.74 -15.72 7.23
C ALA A 78 -13.25 -15.49 7.54
N GLU A 79 -12.84 -14.27 7.87
CA GLU A 79 -11.48 -13.93 8.30
C GLU A 79 -11.08 -14.70 9.58
N LEU A 80 -11.95 -14.69 10.59
CA LEU A 80 -11.73 -15.46 11.84
C LEU A 80 -11.62 -16.97 11.57
N ARG A 81 -12.40 -17.50 10.62
CA ARG A 81 -12.32 -18.90 10.19
C ARG A 81 -11.01 -19.20 9.47
N ASN A 82 -10.54 -18.28 8.61
CA ASN A 82 -9.27 -18.42 7.89
C ASN A 82 -8.08 -18.36 8.86
N GLU A 83 -8.10 -17.48 9.86
CA GLU A 83 -7.07 -17.42 10.90
C GLU A 83 -6.99 -18.74 11.69
N LYS A 84 -8.15 -19.33 12.04
CA LYS A 84 -8.21 -20.63 12.69
C LYS A 84 -7.64 -21.76 11.82
N LEU A 85 -7.90 -21.72 10.51
CA LEU A 85 -7.35 -22.69 9.55
C LEU A 85 -5.83 -22.53 9.38
N ALA A 86 -5.32 -21.29 9.31
CA ALA A 86 -3.88 -21.01 9.24
C ALA A 86 -3.13 -21.53 10.49
N ARG A 87 -3.71 -21.34 11.68
CA ARG A 87 -3.17 -21.90 12.94
C ARG A 87 -3.13 -23.43 12.92
N LEU A 88 -4.14 -24.09 12.35
CA LEU A 88 -4.17 -25.56 12.21
C LEU A 88 -3.14 -26.05 11.17
N LEU A 89 -2.99 -25.36 10.04
CA LEU A 89 -2.01 -25.68 9.01
C LEU A 89 -0.58 -25.61 9.57
N GLY A 90 -0.23 -24.55 10.30
CA GLY A 90 1.09 -24.42 10.94
C GLY A 90 1.39 -25.52 11.97
N VAL A 91 0.38 -26.05 12.67
CA VAL A 91 0.55 -27.23 13.56
C VAL A 91 0.88 -28.48 12.74
N GLU A 92 0.22 -28.68 11.59
CA GLU A 92 0.46 -29.84 10.73
C GLU A 92 1.81 -29.76 9.99
N GLU A 93 2.23 -28.57 9.58
CA GLU A 93 3.56 -28.31 9.02
C GLU A 93 4.69 -28.67 10.00
N VAL A 94 4.52 -28.35 11.30
CA VAL A 94 5.48 -28.72 12.34
C VAL A 94 5.56 -30.25 12.50
N LYS A 95 4.42 -30.95 12.50
CA LYS A 95 4.41 -32.42 12.52
C LYS A 95 5.06 -33.02 11.28
N ASN A 96 4.77 -32.48 10.09
CA ASN A 96 5.32 -32.98 8.83
C ASN A 96 6.85 -32.84 8.82
N ARG A 97 7.38 -31.69 9.28
CA ARG A 97 8.81 -31.47 9.50
C ARG A 97 9.41 -32.51 10.46
N GLN A 98 8.75 -32.76 11.59
CA GLN A 98 9.19 -33.75 12.58
C GLN A 98 9.17 -35.19 12.03
N LEU A 99 8.22 -35.53 11.15
CA LEU A 99 8.16 -36.81 10.44
C LEU A 99 9.29 -36.92 9.41
N GLN A 100 9.58 -35.87 8.63
CA GLN A 100 10.72 -35.84 7.70
C GLN A 100 12.07 -36.00 8.42
N GLU A 101 12.24 -35.36 9.59
CA GLU A 101 13.42 -35.54 10.44
C GLU A 101 13.52 -36.95 11.05
N SER A 102 12.39 -37.63 11.26
CA SER A 102 12.36 -39.04 11.66
C SER A 102 12.74 -39.95 10.49
N LEU A 103 12.21 -39.70 9.30
CA LEU A 103 12.51 -40.45 8.07
C LEU A 103 14.00 -40.41 7.75
N LYS A 104 14.61 -39.22 7.68
CA LYS A 104 16.06 -39.04 7.43
C LYS A 104 16.95 -39.78 8.42
N ARG A 105 16.54 -39.83 9.70
CA ARG A 105 17.27 -40.59 10.74
C ARG A 105 17.11 -42.10 10.59
N MET A 106 16.01 -42.58 10.03
CA MET A 106 15.82 -44.00 9.70
C MET A 106 16.57 -44.40 8.43
N GLU A 107 16.56 -43.54 7.40
CA GLU A 107 17.34 -43.73 6.16
C GLU A 107 18.85 -43.82 6.46
N MET A 108 19.38 -42.92 7.28
CA MET A 108 20.79 -42.96 7.69
C MET A 108 21.14 -44.28 8.39
N LYS A 109 20.33 -44.71 9.36
CA LYS A 109 20.52 -46.00 10.04
C LYS A 109 20.40 -47.21 9.12
N ALA A 110 19.54 -47.15 8.11
CA ALA A 110 19.43 -48.22 7.12
C ALA A 110 20.74 -48.32 6.30
N SER A 111 21.27 -47.17 5.84
CA SER A 111 22.55 -47.10 5.14
C SER A 111 23.71 -47.62 6.00
N ASP A 112 23.77 -47.25 7.28
CA ASP A 112 24.81 -47.73 8.22
C ASP A 112 24.76 -49.27 8.37
N LEU A 113 23.55 -49.84 8.51
CA LEU A 113 23.32 -51.28 8.66
C LEU A 113 23.55 -52.07 7.36
N GLU A 114 23.32 -51.46 6.19
CA GLU A 114 23.67 -52.03 4.89
C GLU A 114 25.19 -52.09 4.72
N GLU A 115 25.92 -51.03 5.08
CA GLU A 115 27.39 -51.01 5.04
C GLU A 115 28.00 -52.05 6.01
N GLU A 116 27.44 -52.19 7.21
CA GLU A 116 27.84 -53.24 8.16
C GLU A 116 27.55 -54.65 7.61
N ASN A 117 26.38 -54.89 7.02
CA ASN A 117 26.07 -56.16 6.35
C ASN A 117 27.04 -56.47 5.21
N GLN A 118 27.42 -55.46 4.42
CA GLN A 118 28.35 -55.62 3.32
C GLN A 118 29.75 -56.00 3.82
N LYS A 119 30.22 -55.36 4.90
CA LYS A 119 31.47 -55.71 5.59
C LYS A 119 31.44 -57.13 6.16
N LEU A 120 30.35 -57.54 6.82
CA LEU A 120 30.18 -58.89 7.35
C LEU A 120 30.20 -59.96 6.24
N ARG A 121 29.52 -59.71 5.11
CA ARG A 121 29.55 -60.61 3.95
C ARG A 121 30.96 -60.71 3.33
N GLY A 122 31.71 -59.61 3.27
CA GLY A 122 33.11 -59.60 2.86
C GLY A 122 34.04 -60.38 3.81
N ALA A 123 33.80 -60.28 5.12
CA ALA A 123 34.54 -61.04 6.13
C ALA A 123 34.29 -62.56 6.01
N VAL A 124 33.05 -62.99 5.79
CA VAL A 124 32.74 -64.41 5.54
C VAL A 124 33.38 -64.92 4.24
N ALA A 125 33.43 -64.10 3.19
CA ALA A 125 34.05 -64.47 1.90
C ALA A 125 35.59 -64.57 1.94
N SER A 126 36.25 -64.12 3.01
CA SER A 126 37.70 -64.14 3.18
C SER A 126 38.21 -65.23 4.14
N VAL A 127 37.32 -66.10 4.64
CA VAL A 127 37.69 -67.29 5.42
C VAL A 127 38.22 -68.39 4.48
N PRO A 128 39.40 -69.00 4.73
CA PRO A 128 39.94 -70.06 3.88
C PRO A 128 39.10 -71.34 3.95
N TYR A 129 38.73 -71.88 2.79
CA TYR A 129 37.97 -73.13 2.68
C TYR A 129 38.83 -74.35 3.07
N VAL A 130 38.51 -74.99 4.20
CA VAL A 130 39.06 -76.30 4.58
C VAL A 130 38.24 -77.42 3.95
N ARG A 131 38.91 -78.44 3.39
CA ARG A 131 38.31 -79.51 2.57
C ARG A 131 38.55 -80.90 3.17
N LEU A 132 37.64 -81.84 2.86
CA LEU A 132 37.63 -83.30 3.12
C LEU A 132 37.14 -83.75 4.53
N PRO A 133 36.64 -85.02 4.69
CA PRO A 133 36.37 -86.08 3.68
C PRO A 133 34.92 -86.63 3.68
N SER A 134 34.70 -87.71 2.93
CA SER A 134 33.45 -88.31 2.44
C SER A 134 32.88 -89.53 3.21
N ASN A 135 31.63 -89.90 2.86
CA ASN A 135 30.90 -91.18 3.04
C ASN A 135 30.29 -91.55 4.41
N VAL A 136 28.97 -91.80 4.42
CA VAL A 136 28.32 -93.11 4.70
C VAL A 136 27.02 -93.22 3.86
N ASN A 137 26.66 -94.45 3.42
CA ASN A 137 25.48 -94.79 2.59
C ASN A 137 24.15 -94.89 3.38
N ARG A 138 23.06 -95.17 2.62
CA ARG A 138 21.74 -95.75 2.96
C ARG A 138 20.57 -94.75 3.00
N ASP A 139 19.34 -95.11 2.63
CA ASP A 139 18.76 -96.19 1.78
C ASP A 139 17.35 -95.65 1.39
N ASP A 140 16.88 -95.88 0.16
CA ASP A 140 15.44 -95.74 -0.21
C ASP A 140 14.64 -96.95 0.36
N PRO A 141 13.28 -96.97 0.49
CA PRO A 141 12.35 -96.60 -0.60
C PRO A 141 10.90 -96.12 -0.25
N ASP A 142 10.14 -95.78 -1.31
CA ASP A 142 8.72 -96.11 -1.60
C ASP A 142 7.55 -95.66 -0.67
N LEU A 143 6.64 -94.81 -1.21
CA LEU A 143 5.33 -95.22 -1.79
C LEU A 143 4.40 -94.03 -2.16
N GLU A 144 3.74 -94.13 -3.33
CA GLU A 144 2.59 -93.32 -3.82
C GLU A 144 1.25 -93.80 -3.19
N PRO A 145 0.01 -93.35 -3.58
CA PRO A 145 -0.40 -92.32 -4.55
C PRO A 145 -1.53 -91.34 -4.09
N THR A 146 -1.96 -90.53 -5.06
CA THR A 146 -3.08 -89.55 -5.21
C THR A 146 -4.50 -90.20 -5.09
N PRO A 147 -5.67 -89.55 -5.37
CA PRO A 147 -5.93 -88.25 -6.03
C PRO A 147 -7.16 -87.40 -5.56
N GLU A 148 -7.43 -86.32 -6.33
CA GLU A 148 -8.78 -85.72 -6.65
C GLU A 148 -9.63 -85.10 -5.50
N ASN A 149 -10.42 -84.02 -5.68
CA ASN A 149 -10.54 -83.02 -6.76
C ASN A 149 -11.33 -81.76 -6.27
N GLU A 150 -11.45 -80.73 -7.14
CA GLU A 150 -12.55 -79.72 -7.22
C GLU A 150 -12.82 -78.75 -6.02
N ASP A 151 -13.16 -77.46 -6.18
CA ASP A 151 -12.93 -76.47 -7.27
C ASP A 151 -13.24 -75.02 -6.75
N GLU A 152 -13.27 -74.03 -7.66
CA GLU A 152 -13.86 -72.67 -7.57
C GLU A 152 -13.18 -71.57 -6.69
N ASN A 153 -12.21 -70.89 -7.32
CA ASN A 153 -12.14 -69.43 -7.55
C ASN A 153 -12.47 -68.44 -6.41
N GLU A 154 -11.48 -67.69 -5.91
CA GLU A 154 -11.08 -66.33 -6.37
C GLU A 154 -11.90 -65.18 -5.76
N ASN A 155 -11.34 -64.04 -5.29
CA ASN A 155 -9.96 -63.56 -5.30
C ASN A 155 -9.77 -62.49 -4.19
N GLU A 156 -8.77 -62.62 -3.31
CA GLU A 156 -8.39 -61.55 -2.38
C GLU A 156 -6.85 -61.41 -2.26
N LYS A 157 -6.40 -60.17 -2.03
CA LYS A 157 -5.03 -59.65 -2.21
C LYS A 157 -3.93 -60.43 -1.45
N ALA A 158 -2.78 -60.65 -2.11
CA ALA A 158 -1.48 -60.78 -1.45
C ALA A 158 -0.31 -60.35 -2.36
N VAL A 159 0.87 -60.10 -1.76
CA VAL A 159 2.10 -59.53 -2.37
C VAL A 159 3.24 -60.57 -2.32
N TYR A 160 4.33 -60.32 -3.07
CA TYR A 160 5.62 -61.07 -3.13
C TYR A 160 5.61 -62.30 -4.06
N CYS A 161 6.64 -62.58 -4.88
CA CYS A 161 8.04 -62.78 -4.49
C CYS A 161 9.11 -62.44 -5.57
N GLU A 162 10.37 -62.45 -5.13
CA GLU A 162 11.60 -62.36 -5.95
C GLU A 162 11.80 -63.54 -6.90
N VAL A 163 12.56 -63.33 -7.99
CA VAL A 163 13.52 -64.32 -8.52
C VAL A 163 14.81 -63.61 -8.96
N LYS A 164 15.97 -64.26 -8.73
CA LYS A 164 17.34 -63.81 -9.07
C LYS A 164 18.06 -64.89 -9.94
N PRO A 165 19.32 -64.73 -10.39
CA PRO A 165 19.64 -64.55 -11.83
C PRO A 165 20.55 -65.63 -12.44
N MET A 166 20.71 -65.63 -13.78
CA MET A 166 21.80 -66.27 -14.56
C MET A 166 21.82 -65.66 -15.99
N ILE A 167 22.87 -65.61 -16.84
CA ILE A 167 24.36 -65.65 -16.81
C ILE A 167 24.80 -65.64 -18.31
N VAL A 168 25.74 -64.75 -18.73
CA VAL A 168 26.71 -64.90 -19.87
C VAL A 168 26.13 -64.98 -21.33
N ASP A 169 26.76 -64.53 -22.45
CA ASP A 169 28.16 -64.20 -22.80
C ASP A 169 28.32 -63.03 -23.83
N ARG A 170 29.56 -62.51 -23.92
CA ARG A 170 30.31 -61.97 -25.08
C ARG A 170 29.70 -60.98 -26.10
N GLY A 171 30.39 -59.84 -26.24
CA GLY A 171 31.16 -59.60 -27.48
C GLY A 171 31.32 -58.16 -27.97
N VAL A 172 32.51 -57.57 -27.73
CA VAL A 172 33.32 -56.76 -28.70
C VAL A 172 32.58 -55.63 -29.46
N ASP A 173 32.86 -54.34 -29.24
CA ASP A 173 34.12 -53.71 -29.65
C ASP A 173 34.45 -52.40 -28.91
N ILE A 174 35.74 -52.05 -28.84
CA ILE A 174 36.21 -50.75 -28.31
C ILE A 174 36.46 -49.81 -29.48
N HIS A 175 35.75 -48.69 -29.52
CA HIS A 175 36.25 -47.49 -30.17
C HIS A 175 36.02 -46.27 -29.26
N GLU A 176 37.10 -45.89 -28.56
CA GLU A 176 37.21 -44.55 -28.01
C GLU A 176 37.08 -43.53 -29.14
N ASN A 177 36.10 -42.63 -29.03
CA ASN A 177 36.11 -41.41 -29.81
C ASN A 177 35.58 -40.28 -28.93
N ASN A 178 36.45 -39.31 -28.65
CA ASN A 178 36.15 -38.16 -27.80
C ASN A 178 35.05 -37.28 -28.41
N SER A 179 33.82 -37.41 -27.92
CA SER A 179 32.83 -36.32 -27.98
C SER A 179 32.81 -35.61 -26.63
N GLN A 180 33.38 -34.41 -26.60
CA GLN A 180 33.53 -33.63 -25.37
C GLN A 180 32.18 -33.28 -24.76
N LEU A 181 32.06 -33.47 -23.44
CA LEU A 181 31.05 -32.82 -22.63
C LEU A 181 31.19 -31.29 -22.81
N PRO A 182 30.12 -30.55 -23.16
CA PRO A 182 30.13 -29.09 -23.10
C PRO A 182 30.45 -28.65 -21.67
N GLY A 183 31.46 -27.80 -21.52
CA GLY A 183 31.89 -27.33 -20.20
C GLY A 183 30.85 -26.45 -19.53
N LEU A 184 30.72 -26.59 -18.22
CA LEU A 184 29.81 -25.81 -17.34
C LEU A 184 30.06 -24.28 -17.29
N ASN A 185 30.92 -23.74 -18.16
CA ASN A 185 31.24 -22.31 -18.28
C ASN A 185 31.53 -21.97 -19.77
N ASP A 186 30.55 -22.11 -20.66
CA ASP A 186 30.66 -21.54 -22.02
C ASP A 186 30.18 -20.06 -21.99
N PRO A 187 31.08 -19.08 -22.20
CA PRO A 187 30.71 -17.67 -22.17
C PRO A 187 29.69 -17.28 -23.26
N GLU A 188 29.59 -18.05 -24.36
CA GLU A 188 28.57 -17.80 -25.38
C GLU A 188 27.19 -18.31 -24.92
N ALA A 189 27.13 -19.37 -24.10
CA ALA A 189 25.89 -19.84 -23.48
C ALA A 189 25.41 -18.88 -22.37
N GLU A 190 26.30 -18.38 -21.51
CA GLU A 190 25.96 -17.36 -20.51
C GLU A 190 25.41 -16.07 -21.16
N LYS A 191 26.05 -15.62 -22.25
CA LYS A 191 25.59 -14.48 -23.04
C LYS A 191 24.20 -14.70 -23.65
N GLN A 192 23.88 -15.90 -24.13
CA GLN A 192 22.53 -16.25 -24.58
C GLN A 192 21.51 -16.22 -23.43
N GLN A 193 21.87 -16.72 -22.24
CA GLN A 193 21.01 -16.61 -21.04
C GLN A 193 20.78 -15.14 -20.64
N GLN A 194 21.79 -14.27 -20.77
CA GLN A 194 21.63 -12.83 -20.54
C GLN A 194 20.68 -12.18 -21.55
N GLU A 195 20.74 -12.52 -22.84
CA GLU A 195 19.75 -12.02 -23.83
C GLU A 195 18.33 -12.46 -23.49
N LEU A 196 18.15 -13.72 -23.07
CA LEU A 196 16.83 -14.24 -22.64
C LEU A 196 16.31 -13.49 -21.41
N LEU A 197 17.14 -13.26 -20.39
CA LEU A 197 16.76 -12.44 -19.23
C LEU A 197 16.34 -11.03 -19.67
N ILE A 198 17.11 -10.38 -20.52
CA ILE A 198 16.84 -9.02 -21.02
C ILE A 198 15.53 -8.97 -21.83
N LYS A 199 15.19 -10.04 -22.57
CA LYS A 199 13.89 -10.19 -23.21
C LYS A 199 12.77 -10.30 -22.16
N CYS A 200 12.89 -11.18 -21.17
CA CYS A 200 11.88 -11.36 -20.11
C CYS A 200 11.64 -10.07 -19.30
N ILE A 201 12.69 -9.29 -19.00
CA ILE A 201 12.59 -7.98 -18.30
C ILE A 201 11.86 -6.93 -19.16
N SER A 202 11.83 -7.10 -20.48
CA SER A 202 11.11 -6.20 -21.40
C SER A 202 9.60 -6.48 -21.45
N GLU A 203 9.14 -7.58 -20.85
CA GLU A 203 7.74 -7.99 -20.76
C GLU A 203 7.20 -7.74 -19.32
N ASP A 204 5.88 -7.58 -19.18
CA ASP A 204 5.26 -7.52 -17.84
C ASP A 204 5.10 -8.94 -17.31
N LEU A 205 5.97 -9.32 -16.36
CA LEU A 205 5.97 -10.64 -15.76
C LEU A 205 4.97 -10.76 -14.59
N GLY A 206 4.39 -9.65 -14.14
CA GLY A 206 3.43 -9.62 -13.03
C GLY A 206 3.98 -10.09 -11.68
N PHE A 207 3.09 -10.67 -10.87
CA PHE A 207 3.31 -11.04 -9.47
C PHE A 207 2.80 -12.45 -9.19
N SER A 208 3.47 -13.16 -8.27
CA SER A 208 3.01 -14.45 -7.74
C SER A 208 2.92 -14.37 -6.22
N ILE A 209 1.73 -14.60 -5.65
CA ILE A 209 1.48 -14.49 -4.19
C ILE A 209 2.01 -13.14 -3.62
N GLY A 210 1.80 -12.06 -4.39
CA GLY A 210 2.27 -10.70 -4.07
C GLY A 210 3.79 -10.46 -4.21
N ARG A 211 4.56 -11.43 -4.69
CA ARG A 211 6.01 -11.32 -4.94
C ARG A 211 6.26 -10.86 -6.40
N PRO A 212 7.05 -9.78 -6.65
CA PRO A 212 7.28 -9.28 -8.00
C PRO A 212 8.22 -10.19 -8.80
N ILE A 213 7.73 -10.82 -9.87
CA ILE A 213 8.44 -11.93 -10.53
C ILE A 213 9.77 -11.48 -11.17
N ALA A 214 9.80 -10.29 -11.80
CA ALA A 214 11.01 -9.79 -12.45
C ALA A 214 12.15 -9.53 -11.43
N ALA A 215 11.84 -9.03 -10.24
CA ALA A 215 12.83 -8.81 -9.18
C ALA A 215 13.53 -10.10 -8.74
N TYR A 216 12.76 -11.17 -8.48
CA TYR A 216 13.32 -12.47 -8.10
C TYR A 216 14.06 -13.14 -9.26
N LEU A 217 13.57 -13.01 -10.50
CA LEU A 217 14.23 -13.53 -11.70
C LEU A 217 15.61 -12.88 -11.89
N ILE A 218 15.66 -11.55 -11.90
CA ILE A 218 16.92 -10.77 -11.98
C ILE A 218 17.88 -11.22 -10.88
N TYR A 219 17.42 -11.26 -9.63
CA TYR A 219 18.25 -11.63 -8.49
C TYR A 219 18.83 -13.05 -8.62
N ARG A 220 18.01 -14.05 -8.98
CA ARG A 220 18.45 -15.44 -9.17
C ARG A 220 19.50 -15.57 -10.28
N CYS A 221 19.31 -14.87 -11.42
CA CYS A 221 20.29 -14.86 -12.49
C CYS A 221 21.63 -14.24 -12.07
N LEU A 222 21.62 -13.11 -11.36
CA LEU A 222 22.84 -12.44 -10.87
C LEU A 222 23.61 -13.27 -9.83
N ILE A 223 22.90 -14.05 -8.99
CA ILE A 223 23.52 -15.04 -8.09
C ILE A 223 24.13 -16.19 -8.89
N HIS A 224 23.39 -16.75 -9.85
CA HIS A 224 23.82 -17.88 -10.67
C HIS A 224 25.12 -17.58 -11.45
N TRP A 225 25.18 -16.41 -12.11
CA TRP A 225 26.37 -15.93 -12.82
C TRP A 225 27.45 -15.32 -11.90
N LYS A 226 27.27 -15.33 -10.57
CA LYS A 226 28.18 -14.72 -9.58
C LYS A 226 28.57 -13.26 -9.88
N SER A 227 27.71 -12.51 -10.58
CA SER A 227 28.03 -11.16 -11.09
C SER A 227 28.36 -10.13 -9.99
N PHE A 228 28.07 -10.44 -8.72
CA PHE A 228 28.44 -9.61 -7.57
C PHE A 228 29.94 -9.68 -7.19
N GLU A 229 30.63 -10.75 -7.60
CA GLU A 229 32.06 -11.00 -7.33
C GLU A 229 32.96 -10.57 -8.52
N GLU A 230 32.38 -10.23 -9.66
CA GLU A 230 33.11 -9.85 -10.88
C GLU A 230 33.70 -8.43 -10.81
N ASP A 231 34.97 -8.29 -11.22
CA ASP A 231 35.63 -6.98 -11.32
C ASP A 231 35.12 -6.14 -12.52
N ARG A 232 34.52 -6.78 -13.53
CA ARG A 232 33.92 -6.14 -14.71
C ARG A 232 32.75 -6.97 -15.21
N THR A 233 31.58 -6.37 -15.34
CA THR A 233 30.40 -7.02 -15.93
C THR A 233 29.48 -5.98 -16.55
N THR A 234 28.85 -6.28 -17.70
CA THR A 234 27.93 -5.37 -18.40
C THR A 234 26.46 -5.69 -18.14
N VAL A 235 26.18 -6.79 -17.45
CA VAL A 235 24.81 -7.27 -17.19
C VAL A 235 24.00 -6.27 -16.36
N PHE A 236 24.63 -5.63 -15.37
CA PHE A 236 24.02 -4.60 -14.54
C PHE A 236 23.54 -3.39 -15.35
N ASP A 237 24.40 -2.81 -16.19
CA ASP A 237 24.05 -1.66 -17.02
C ASP A 237 22.94 -2.01 -18.01
N ARG A 238 22.98 -3.21 -18.60
CA ARG A 238 21.94 -3.69 -19.52
C ARG A 238 20.57 -3.84 -18.84
N ILE A 239 20.55 -4.34 -17.60
CA ILE A 239 19.32 -4.43 -16.78
C ILE A 239 18.79 -3.02 -16.47
N ILE A 240 19.63 -2.11 -15.96
CA ILE A 240 19.22 -0.73 -15.62
C ILE A 240 18.72 0.03 -16.84
N GLN A 241 19.38 -0.10 -18.00
CA GLN A 241 18.93 0.51 -19.26
C GLN A 241 17.54 0.01 -19.67
N LYS A 242 17.27 -1.28 -19.51
CA LYS A 242 15.97 -1.88 -19.88
C LYS A 242 14.84 -1.46 -18.95
N ILE A 243 15.08 -1.46 -17.64
CA ILE A 243 14.10 -0.95 -16.67
C ILE A 243 13.85 0.54 -16.91
N SER A 244 14.90 1.33 -17.14
CA SER A 244 14.78 2.78 -17.44
C SER A 244 13.97 3.04 -18.71
N ALA A 245 14.22 2.28 -19.78
CA ALA A 245 13.46 2.38 -21.03
C ALA A 245 11.99 2.00 -20.84
N ALA A 246 11.68 1.00 -20.01
CA ALA A 246 10.31 0.59 -19.71
C ALA A 246 9.55 1.66 -18.89
N ILE A 247 10.24 2.38 -17.99
CA ILE A 247 9.71 3.53 -17.23
C ILE A 247 9.47 4.73 -18.15
N GLU A 248 10.36 4.99 -19.11
CA GLU A 248 10.27 6.15 -20.01
C GLU A 248 9.29 5.95 -21.19
N ALA A 249 9.03 4.70 -21.59
CA ALA A 249 8.15 4.40 -22.71
C ALA A 249 6.64 4.47 -22.38
N ARG A 250 6.24 4.52 -21.10
CA ARG A 250 4.84 4.49 -20.67
C ARG A 250 4.57 5.50 -19.55
N ASP A 251 3.88 6.59 -19.86
CA ASP A 251 3.25 7.47 -18.85
C ASP A 251 1.98 6.82 -18.27
N ASN A 252 2.15 5.64 -17.66
CA ASN A 252 1.10 4.89 -16.98
C ASN A 252 1.54 4.61 -15.53
N ASN A 253 0.75 5.12 -14.57
CA ASN A 253 0.96 4.91 -13.14
C ASN A 253 1.00 3.42 -12.74
N GLU A 254 0.35 2.51 -13.49
CA GLU A 254 0.46 1.06 -13.26
C GLU A 254 1.86 0.52 -13.58
N THR A 255 2.43 0.89 -14.74
CA THR A 255 3.79 0.48 -15.12
C THR A 255 4.83 1.08 -14.17
N LEU A 256 4.61 2.31 -13.70
CA LEU A 256 5.44 2.92 -12.66
C LEU A 256 5.31 2.18 -11.33
N ALA A 257 4.11 1.81 -10.89
CA ALA A 257 3.89 1.06 -9.66
C ALA A 257 4.51 -0.36 -9.71
N TYR A 258 4.39 -1.06 -10.84
CA TYR A 258 5.08 -2.33 -11.10
C TYR A 258 6.60 -2.20 -10.94
N TRP A 259 7.22 -1.21 -11.58
CA TRP A 259 8.66 -1.00 -11.47
C TRP A 259 9.10 -0.47 -10.09
N LEU A 260 8.25 0.27 -9.38
CA LEU A 260 8.49 0.69 -8.00
C LEU A 260 8.58 -0.53 -7.06
N SER A 261 7.62 -1.46 -7.18
CA SER A 261 7.61 -2.70 -6.38
C SER A 261 8.80 -3.60 -6.73
N ASN A 262 9.03 -3.88 -8.03
CA ASN A 262 10.17 -4.68 -8.48
C ASN A 262 11.53 -4.08 -8.05
N SER A 263 11.73 -2.78 -8.22
CA SER A 263 12.99 -2.12 -7.84
C SER A 263 13.22 -2.15 -6.33
N CYS A 264 12.17 -1.98 -5.52
CA CYS A 264 12.26 -2.05 -4.07
C CYS A 264 12.59 -3.48 -3.60
N THR A 265 11.90 -4.50 -4.12
CA THR A 265 12.18 -5.90 -3.80
C THR A 265 13.58 -6.32 -4.24
N LEU A 266 14.02 -5.93 -5.44
CA LEU A 266 15.38 -6.23 -5.90
C LEU A 266 16.42 -5.54 -5.00
N LEU A 267 16.21 -4.28 -4.61
CA LEU A 267 17.11 -3.56 -3.69
C LEU A 267 17.19 -4.24 -2.31
N LEU A 268 16.08 -4.77 -1.80
CA LEU A 268 16.03 -5.56 -0.56
C LEU A 268 16.82 -6.87 -0.67
N LEU A 269 16.70 -7.59 -1.80
CA LEU A 269 17.46 -8.82 -2.05
C LEU A 269 18.97 -8.55 -2.18
N LEU A 270 19.35 -7.46 -2.85
CA LEU A 270 20.74 -6.98 -2.88
C LEU A 270 21.26 -6.60 -1.49
N GLN A 271 20.45 -5.94 -0.66
CA GLN A 271 20.82 -5.61 0.73
C GLN A 271 21.05 -6.87 1.60
N LYS A 272 20.26 -7.95 1.40
CA LYS A 272 20.49 -9.24 2.10
C LYS A 272 21.81 -9.92 1.69
N THR A 273 22.28 -9.67 0.47
CA THR A 273 23.39 -10.42 -0.14
C THR A 273 24.74 -9.73 -0.01
N LEU A 274 24.79 -8.42 -0.23
CA LEU A 274 26.04 -7.67 -0.31
C LEU A 274 26.50 -7.24 1.08
N LYS A 275 27.71 -7.65 1.50
CA LYS A 275 28.32 -7.14 2.74
C LYS A 275 28.48 -5.62 2.66
N ILE A 276 27.72 -4.90 3.49
CA ILE A 276 28.00 -3.50 3.76
C ILE A 276 29.24 -3.46 4.65
N ASN A 277 30.41 -3.25 4.04
CA ASN A 277 31.66 -2.96 4.75
C ASN A 277 31.58 -1.59 5.45
N GLY A 278 30.78 -1.51 6.51
CA GLY A 278 30.59 -0.35 7.36
C GLY A 278 31.46 -0.45 8.61
N ALA A 279 32.38 0.50 8.79
CA ALA A 279 33.20 0.65 10.00
C ALA A 279 32.39 0.74 11.32
N ALA A 280 31.07 0.96 11.22
CA ALA A 280 30.11 0.92 12.32
C ALA A 280 30.08 -0.43 13.08
N ALA A 281 30.32 -1.58 12.44
CA ALA A 281 30.32 -2.88 13.13
C ALA A 281 31.50 -2.98 14.12
N LEU A 282 32.71 -2.65 13.66
CA LEU A 282 33.92 -2.57 14.50
C LEU A 282 33.81 -1.48 15.58
N ALA A 283 33.10 -0.37 15.29
CA ALA A 283 32.84 0.68 16.27
C ALA A 283 31.89 0.22 17.40
N ARG A 284 30.89 -0.64 17.11
CA ARG A 284 30.02 -1.24 18.13
C ARG A 284 30.77 -2.25 19.00
N GLN A 285 31.67 -3.05 18.41
CA GLN A 285 32.46 -4.04 19.15
C GLN A 285 33.52 -3.38 20.05
N ARG A 286 34.09 -2.22 19.66
CA ARG A 286 35.01 -1.43 20.49
C ARG A 286 34.35 -0.64 21.64
N ARG A 287 33.02 -0.52 21.68
CA ARG A 287 32.29 0.19 22.78
C ARG A 287 31.77 -0.74 23.89
N ARG A 288 32.21 -2.01 23.95
CA ARG A 288 31.78 -2.95 25.00
C ARG A 288 32.92 -3.81 25.58
N ALA A 289 34.03 -3.17 25.98
CA ALA A 289 34.96 -3.72 26.97
C ALA A 289 35.93 -2.66 27.53
N SER A 290 35.63 -2.07 28.69
CA SER A 290 36.64 -1.75 29.73
C SER A 290 35.96 -1.27 31.02
N PRO A 291 36.04 -2.01 32.15
CA PRO A 291 35.73 -1.47 33.46
C PRO A 291 36.92 -0.66 33.99
N LEU A 292 36.68 0.57 34.44
CA LEU A 292 37.70 1.34 35.17
C LEU A 292 38.04 0.63 36.48
N LYS A 293 39.33 0.47 36.75
CA LYS A 293 39.85 -0.06 38.02
C LYS A 293 40.09 1.07 39.02
N THR A 294 39.67 0.89 40.26
CA THR A 294 40.24 1.59 41.41
C THR A 294 41.60 0.96 41.80
N PRO A 295 42.54 1.73 42.36
CA PRO A 295 43.83 1.19 42.78
C PRO A 295 43.81 0.67 44.23
N GLN A 296 44.69 -0.31 44.52
CA GLN A 296 45.68 -0.28 45.61
C GLN A 296 45.91 -1.66 46.31
N GLU A 297 47.20 -1.98 46.47
CA GLU A 297 47.85 -2.87 47.46
C GLU A 297 47.54 -4.38 47.58
N ASN A 298 48.56 -5.18 47.26
CA ASN A 298 49.49 -5.84 48.20
C ASN A 298 49.78 -7.34 48.01
N GLN A 299 51.10 -7.63 48.04
CA GLN A 299 51.79 -8.90 48.30
C GLN A 299 51.82 -9.99 47.20
N ALA A 300 52.88 -10.80 47.27
CA ALA A 300 53.45 -11.63 46.21
C ALA A 300 53.53 -13.12 46.64
N PRO A 301 54.42 -13.95 46.08
CA PRO A 301 54.37 -14.57 44.75
C PRO A 301 54.24 -16.12 44.84
N ASN A 302 53.93 -16.81 43.72
CA ASN A 302 54.50 -18.15 43.40
C ASN A 302 54.18 -18.64 41.96
N HIS A 303 55.09 -19.49 41.44
CA HIS A 303 55.15 -20.17 40.12
C HIS A 303 54.14 -21.36 39.97
N PRO A 304 54.09 -22.11 38.83
CA PRO A 304 53.85 -21.73 37.43
C PRO A 304 52.79 -22.66 36.73
N ASP A 305 52.68 -22.59 35.40
CA ASP A 305 52.08 -23.58 34.48
C ASP A 305 50.63 -24.10 34.70
N ARG A 306 49.70 -23.60 33.85
CA ARG A 306 48.72 -24.47 33.16
C ARG A 306 48.09 -23.79 31.94
N SER A 307 48.03 -24.49 30.81
CA SER A 307 47.22 -24.08 29.66
C SER A 307 45.72 -24.36 29.90
N PRO A 308 44.81 -23.53 29.39
CA PRO A 308 43.40 -23.88 29.25
C PRO A 308 43.10 -24.53 27.89
N VAL A 309 42.28 -25.59 27.95
CA VAL A 309 41.70 -26.30 26.80
C VAL A 309 40.69 -25.40 26.05
N PRO A 310 40.59 -25.46 24.71
CA PRO A 310 39.54 -24.77 23.95
C PRO A 310 38.27 -25.63 23.87
N ASP A 311 37.25 -25.29 24.66
CA ASP A 311 35.94 -25.95 24.62
C ASP A 311 34.92 -25.25 23.70
N GLY A 312 34.07 -26.05 23.05
CA GLY A 312 32.69 -25.64 22.76
C GLY A 312 32.36 -24.90 21.44
N ARG A 313 32.93 -25.30 20.29
CA ARG A 313 32.42 -24.81 18.98
C ARG A 313 31.18 -25.60 18.54
N LEU A 314 29.99 -25.15 18.93
CA LEU A 314 28.72 -25.72 18.45
C LEU A 314 28.31 -25.15 17.09
N VAL A 315 28.30 -26.04 16.10
CA VAL A 315 27.48 -25.98 14.87
C VAL A 315 26.01 -26.20 15.30
N GLY A 316 24.96 -25.64 14.70
CA GLY A 316 24.80 -24.72 13.56
C GLY A 316 23.41 -24.94 12.93
N GLY A 317 22.86 -23.94 12.22
CA GLY A 317 21.67 -24.13 11.36
C GLY A 317 20.52 -23.16 11.57
N LEU A 318 20.39 -22.18 10.66
CA LEU A 318 19.17 -21.77 9.94
C LEU A 318 19.46 -20.50 9.11
N GLY A 319 19.42 -20.62 7.78
CA GLY A 319 19.12 -19.49 6.89
C GLY A 319 20.14 -18.36 6.68
N GLU A 320 21.43 -18.52 7.01
CA GLU A 320 22.44 -17.52 6.59
C GLU A 320 22.65 -17.56 5.06
N VAL A 321 22.06 -16.59 4.36
CA VAL A 321 22.47 -16.25 2.99
C VAL A 321 23.95 -15.89 3.02
N CYS A 322 24.76 -16.58 2.21
CA CYS A 322 26.19 -16.30 2.08
C CYS A 322 26.41 -14.82 1.72
N GLN A 323 26.83 -14.03 2.72
CA GLN A 323 27.08 -12.61 2.53
C GLN A 323 28.36 -12.41 1.67
N VAL A 324 28.17 -11.94 0.45
CA VAL A 324 29.20 -11.81 -0.60
C VAL A 324 30.02 -10.53 -0.42
N GLU A 325 31.32 -10.60 -0.71
CA GLU A 325 32.18 -9.42 -0.81
C GLU A 325 31.99 -8.73 -2.17
N ALA A 326 31.08 -7.76 -2.18
CA ALA A 326 30.66 -7.04 -3.38
C ALA A 326 31.81 -6.26 -4.04
N LYS A 327 32.09 -6.52 -5.32
CA LYS A 327 32.99 -5.68 -6.13
C LYS A 327 32.33 -4.36 -6.53
N TYR A 328 33.13 -3.44 -7.06
CA TYR A 328 32.67 -2.09 -7.47
C TYR A 328 31.44 -2.11 -8.42
N PRO A 329 31.35 -2.98 -9.45
CA PRO A 329 30.17 -3.02 -10.32
C PRO A 329 28.86 -3.32 -9.57
N ALA A 330 28.89 -4.20 -8.57
CA ALA A 330 27.73 -4.52 -7.74
C ALA A 330 27.29 -3.36 -6.84
N LEU A 331 28.26 -2.60 -6.30
CA LEU A 331 27.98 -1.40 -5.52
C LEU A 331 27.40 -0.28 -6.38
N ALA A 332 27.94 -0.10 -7.59
CA ALA A 332 27.41 0.85 -8.59
C ALA A 332 25.98 0.47 -9.02
N PHE A 333 25.72 -0.81 -9.30
CA PHE A 333 24.37 -1.31 -9.61
C PHE A 333 23.36 -1.04 -8.48
N LYS A 334 23.75 -1.27 -7.22
CA LYS A 334 22.91 -0.94 -6.05
C LYS A 334 22.59 0.56 -5.98
N GLN A 335 23.56 1.43 -6.26
CA GLN A 335 23.35 2.89 -6.30
C GLN A 335 22.44 3.31 -7.45
N GLN A 336 22.68 2.79 -8.67
CA GLN A 336 21.82 3.02 -9.84
C GLN A 336 20.38 2.58 -9.59
N LEU A 337 20.17 1.39 -8.99
CA LEU A 337 18.85 0.89 -8.64
C LEU A 337 18.15 1.73 -7.56
N THR A 338 18.91 2.29 -6.60
CA THR A 338 18.37 3.22 -5.60
C THR A 338 17.89 4.51 -6.28
N ALA A 339 18.73 5.13 -7.12
CA ALA A 339 18.36 6.32 -7.89
C ALA A 339 17.18 6.07 -8.84
N LEU A 340 17.06 4.84 -9.38
CA LEU A 340 15.93 4.43 -10.22
C LEU A 340 14.63 4.32 -9.42
N LEU A 341 14.67 3.73 -8.22
CA LEU A 341 13.54 3.67 -7.28
C LEU A 341 13.07 5.09 -6.91
N GLU A 342 14.01 5.99 -6.58
CA GLU A 342 13.74 7.40 -6.27
C GLU A 342 13.14 8.14 -7.47
N LYS A 343 13.66 7.91 -8.68
CA LYS A 343 13.12 8.46 -9.94
C LYS A 343 11.67 8.02 -10.17
N VAL A 344 11.37 6.72 -10.06
CA VAL A 344 10.00 6.19 -10.25
C VAL A 344 9.04 6.76 -9.21
N TYR A 345 9.42 6.75 -7.94
CA TYR A 345 8.64 7.37 -6.86
C TYR A 345 8.38 8.87 -7.13
N GLY A 346 9.42 9.59 -7.57
CA GLY A 346 9.33 11.01 -7.93
C GLY A 346 8.38 11.29 -9.09
N ILE A 347 8.35 10.43 -10.13
CA ILE A 347 7.43 10.54 -11.26
C ILE A 347 5.98 10.28 -10.82
N ILE A 348 5.71 9.21 -10.07
CA ILE A 348 4.36 8.92 -9.54
C ILE A 348 3.85 10.11 -8.71
N ARG A 349 4.69 10.62 -7.80
CA ARG A 349 4.36 11.80 -6.99
C ARG A 349 4.10 13.03 -7.86
N HIS A 350 4.88 13.27 -8.90
CA HIS A 350 4.69 14.40 -9.82
C HIS A 350 3.36 14.28 -10.58
N ASN A 351 3.05 13.11 -11.13
CA ASN A 351 1.80 12.86 -11.85
C ASN A 351 0.58 13.13 -10.95
N LEU A 352 0.60 12.66 -9.69
CA LEU A 352 -0.47 12.92 -8.74
C LEU A 352 -0.57 14.41 -8.34
N LYS A 353 0.55 15.09 -8.08
CA LYS A 353 0.56 16.55 -7.84
C LYS A 353 -0.04 17.33 -9.03
N LYS A 354 0.29 16.91 -10.26
CA LYS A 354 -0.21 17.50 -11.52
C LYS A 354 -1.71 17.29 -11.72
N GLU A 355 -2.24 16.10 -11.40
CA GLU A 355 -3.69 15.81 -11.44
C GLU A 355 -4.48 16.58 -10.37
N LEU A 356 -3.93 16.71 -9.16
CA LEU A 356 -4.60 17.37 -8.02
C LEU A 356 -4.59 18.91 -8.12
N SER A 357 -3.49 19.50 -8.59
CA SER A 357 -3.29 20.96 -8.66
C SER A 357 -4.49 21.78 -9.22
N PRO A 358 -5.06 21.46 -10.41
CA PRO A 358 -6.17 22.24 -10.96
C PRO A 358 -7.45 22.14 -10.12
N LEU A 359 -7.67 21.04 -9.38
CA LEU A 359 -8.83 20.89 -8.50
C LEU A 359 -8.66 21.66 -7.19
N LEU A 360 -7.46 21.67 -6.61
CA LEU A 360 -7.16 22.35 -5.35
C LEU A 360 -7.42 23.86 -5.43
N GLY A 361 -7.12 24.51 -6.56
CA GLY A 361 -7.42 25.93 -6.76
C GLY A 361 -8.92 26.28 -6.70
N LEU A 362 -9.78 25.32 -7.09
CA LEU A 362 -11.25 25.42 -7.06
C LEU A 362 -11.84 25.03 -5.68
N CYS A 363 -11.09 24.33 -4.85
CA CYS A 363 -11.53 23.86 -3.53
C CYS A 363 -11.49 24.92 -2.43
N ILE A 364 -11.02 26.15 -2.73
CA ILE A 364 -10.88 27.25 -1.76
C ILE A 364 -12.07 28.23 -1.74
N GLN A 365 -12.76 28.39 -2.87
CA GLN A 365 -13.93 29.27 -2.95
C GLN A 365 -15.20 28.42 -3.06
N ALA A 366 -16.16 28.66 -2.18
CA ALA A 366 -17.46 28.02 -2.24
C ALA A 366 -18.14 28.38 -3.59
N PRO A 367 -18.56 27.40 -4.40
CA PRO A 367 -19.30 27.65 -5.63
C PRO A 367 -20.54 28.51 -5.38
N ARG A 368 -20.47 29.78 -5.81
CA ARG A 368 -21.56 30.74 -5.67
C ARG A 368 -22.67 30.40 -6.67
N THR A 369 -23.59 29.54 -6.24
CA THR A 369 -24.88 29.41 -6.89
C THR A 369 -25.59 30.77 -6.82
N PHE A 370 -25.74 31.44 -7.96
CA PHE A 370 -26.56 32.65 -8.07
C PHE A 370 -28.05 32.27 -7.95
N VAL A 371 -28.47 31.91 -6.74
CA VAL A 371 -29.88 31.72 -6.42
C VAL A 371 -30.53 33.09 -6.39
N VAL A 372 -31.12 33.48 -7.52
CA VAL A 372 -32.04 34.60 -7.58
C VAL A 372 -33.21 34.27 -6.64
N SER A 373 -33.28 35.00 -5.53
CA SER A 373 -34.33 34.92 -4.49
C SER A 373 -35.75 35.05 -5.07
N PRO A 374 -36.83 34.57 -4.40
CA PRO A 374 -37.05 34.85 -2.97
C PRO A 374 -37.77 33.77 -2.11
N ARG A 375 -37.68 33.96 -0.78
CA ARG A 375 -38.60 33.50 0.27
C ARG A 375 -39.09 32.04 0.25
N GLY A 376 -38.53 31.26 1.17
CA GLY A 376 -39.28 30.18 1.85
C GLY A 376 -39.31 28.84 1.14
N SER A 377 -38.23 28.06 1.29
CA SER A 377 -38.26 26.60 1.13
C SER A 377 -37.17 26.00 2.04
N GLY A 378 -37.48 24.86 2.65
CA GLY A 378 -36.73 24.32 3.79
C GLY A 378 -35.38 23.67 3.45
N ALA A 379 -34.76 23.09 4.47
CA ALA A 379 -33.38 22.56 4.51
C ALA A 379 -33.01 21.45 3.50
N GLN A 380 -33.89 21.09 2.56
CA GLN A 380 -33.60 20.13 1.48
C GLN A 380 -32.99 20.82 0.23
N GLY A 381 -33.25 22.12 0.02
CA GLY A 381 -32.67 22.86 -1.10
C GLY A 381 -31.18 23.17 -0.94
N THR A 382 -30.72 23.28 0.32
CA THR A 382 -29.31 23.46 0.68
C THR A 382 -28.47 22.22 0.38
N ASP A 383 -29.01 21.02 0.63
CA ASP A 383 -28.27 19.76 0.56
C ASP A 383 -27.80 19.47 -0.87
N LEU A 384 -28.69 19.60 -1.87
CA LEU A 384 -28.33 19.44 -3.29
C LEU A 384 -27.33 20.49 -3.79
N ALA A 385 -27.43 21.74 -3.33
CA ALA A 385 -26.47 22.79 -3.68
C ALA A 385 -25.10 22.54 -3.05
N GLN A 386 -25.08 22.02 -1.82
CA GLN A 386 -23.86 21.66 -1.09
C GLN A 386 -23.21 20.40 -1.65
N GLN A 387 -24.00 19.43 -2.12
CA GLN A 387 -23.55 18.22 -2.80
C GLN A 387 -22.96 18.52 -4.18
N ALA A 388 -23.56 19.44 -4.96
CA ALA A 388 -22.97 19.96 -6.20
C ALA A 388 -21.68 20.76 -5.93
N SER A 389 -21.63 21.50 -4.83
CA SER A 389 -20.45 22.24 -4.36
C SER A 389 -19.28 21.30 -4.00
N MET A 390 -19.55 20.12 -3.43
CA MET A 390 -18.54 19.13 -3.07
C MET A 390 -17.90 18.37 -4.25
N ALA A 391 -18.33 18.60 -5.50
CA ALA A 391 -17.85 17.82 -6.66
C ALA A 391 -16.31 17.87 -6.84
N HIS A 392 -15.66 18.99 -6.54
CA HIS A 392 -14.20 19.11 -6.65
C HIS A 392 -13.47 18.27 -5.58
N TRP A 393 -13.94 18.30 -4.34
CA TRP A 393 -13.42 17.48 -3.24
C TRP A 393 -13.61 15.98 -3.49
N GLN A 394 -14.79 15.57 -3.94
CA GLN A 394 -15.06 14.18 -4.33
C GLN A 394 -14.16 13.73 -5.50
N SER A 395 -13.84 14.64 -6.43
CA SER A 395 -12.89 14.32 -7.50
C SER A 395 -11.45 14.14 -6.99
N ILE A 396 -11.00 14.93 -6.01
CA ILE A 396 -9.71 14.74 -5.32
C ILE A 396 -9.66 13.38 -4.63
N ILE A 397 -10.68 13.04 -3.83
CA ILE A 397 -10.79 11.77 -3.11
C ILE A 397 -10.77 10.58 -4.08
N LYS A 398 -11.43 10.71 -5.24
CA LYS A 398 -11.40 9.70 -6.30
C LYS A 398 -9.99 9.51 -6.89
N ILE A 399 -9.23 10.58 -7.12
CA ILE A 399 -7.84 10.49 -7.62
C ILE A 399 -6.95 9.78 -6.57
N LEU A 400 -7.03 10.19 -5.30
CA LEU A 400 -6.29 9.57 -4.20
C LEU A 400 -6.62 8.08 -4.06
N THR A 401 -7.91 7.73 -4.14
CA THR A 401 -8.39 6.33 -4.06
C THR A 401 -7.94 5.49 -5.25
N ASN A 402 -8.03 6.02 -6.47
CA ASN A 402 -7.55 5.33 -7.67
C ASN A 402 -6.04 5.07 -7.60
N SER A 403 -5.26 6.07 -7.16
CA SER A 403 -3.82 5.94 -6.94
C SER A 403 -3.49 4.85 -5.92
N LEU A 404 -4.16 4.87 -4.76
CA LEU A 404 -4.01 3.85 -3.72
C LEU A 404 -4.29 2.45 -4.26
N ASN A 405 -5.35 2.29 -5.06
CA ASN A 405 -5.74 1.01 -5.65
C ASN A 405 -4.68 0.50 -6.65
N VAL A 406 -4.14 1.37 -7.51
CA VAL A 406 -3.06 1.03 -8.46
C VAL A 406 -1.77 0.61 -7.73
N LEU A 407 -1.41 1.30 -6.65
CA LEU A 407 -0.23 0.97 -5.85
C LEU A 407 -0.42 -0.37 -5.10
N LYS A 408 -1.62 -0.63 -4.56
CA LYS A 408 -1.98 -1.89 -3.90
C LYS A 408 -2.03 -3.08 -4.87
N SER A 409 -2.63 -2.92 -6.05
CA SER A 409 -2.73 -4.01 -7.04
C SER A 409 -1.36 -4.42 -7.61
N ASN A 410 -0.38 -3.50 -7.58
CA ASN A 410 1.02 -3.72 -7.95
C ASN A 410 1.91 -4.06 -6.74
N TYR A 411 1.33 -4.44 -5.60
CA TYR A 411 2.04 -4.86 -4.38
C TYR A 411 3.19 -3.92 -3.99
N VAL A 412 2.99 -2.60 -4.12
CA VAL A 412 3.98 -1.62 -3.69
C VAL A 412 4.09 -1.68 -2.15
N PRO A 413 5.30 -1.77 -1.57
CA PRO A 413 5.48 -1.84 -0.13
C PRO A 413 4.70 -0.74 0.62
N PRO A 414 3.86 -1.08 1.61
CA PRO A 414 2.96 -0.12 2.27
C PRO A 414 3.66 1.10 2.86
N PHE A 415 4.89 0.95 3.35
CA PHE A 415 5.77 2.06 3.75
C PHE A 415 5.96 3.13 2.66
N LEU A 416 6.19 2.73 1.39
CA LEU A 416 6.35 3.68 0.28
C LEU A 416 5.03 4.38 -0.06
N ILE A 417 3.90 3.66 0.05
CA ILE A 417 2.56 4.21 -0.15
C ILE A 417 2.24 5.25 0.93
N CYS A 418 2.48 4.93 2.20
CA CYS A 418 2.34 5.87 3.32
C CYS A 418 3.17 7.14 3.09
N LYS A 419 4.45 6.98 2.75
CA LYS A 419 5.36 8.11 2.46
C LYS A 419 4.88 8.99 1.31
N LEU A 420 4.32 8.38 0.26
CA LEU A 420 3.73 9.09 -0.86
C LEU A 420 2.52 9.95 -0.42
N PHE A 421 1.57 9.36 0.31
CA PHE A 421 0.40 10.09 0.76
C PHE A 421 0.72 11.18 1.78
N THR A 422 1.70 10.98 2.67
CA THR A 422 2.18 12.06 3.56
C THR A 422 2.70 13.26 2.74
N GLN A 423 3.52 13.04 1.71
CA GLN A 423 3.98 14.14 0.84
C GLN A 423 2.86 14.77 0.00
N LEU A 424 1.86 14.00 -0.43
CA LEU A 424 0.70 14.54 -1.15
C LEU A 424 -0.20 15.39 -0.23
N PHE A 425 -0.40 14.99 1.02
CA PHE A 425 -1.17 15.77 2.00
C PHE A 425 -0.42 17.05 2.40
N SER A 426 0.91 17.00 2.52
CA SER A 426 1.74 18.19 2.71
C SER A 426 1.63 19.16 1.52
N PHE A 427 1.65 18.65 0.29
CA PHE A 427 1.39 19.45 -0.92
C PHE A 427 -0.03 20.04 -0.96
N ILE A 428 -1.06 19.28 -0.60
CA ILE A 428 -2.44 19.77 -0.48
C ILE A 428 -2.52 20.90 0.55
N ASN A 429 -1.86 20.75 1.71
CA ASN A 429 -1.74 21.81 2.72
C ASN A 429 -1.14 23.07 2.13
N VAL A 430 0.02 22.97 1.46
CA VAL A 430 0.71 24.10 0.83
C VAL A 430 -0.17 24.80 -0.21
N GLN A 431 -0.76 24.05 -1.15
CA GLN A 431 -1.59 24.60 -2.22
C GLN A 431 -2.82 25.34 -1.69
N LEU A 432 -3.56 24.72 -0.77
CA LEU A 432 -4.77 25.30 -0.19
C LEU A 432 -4.44 26.53 0.67
N PHE A 433 -3.45 26.41 1.56
CA PHE A 433 -3.05 27.49 2.46
C PHE A 433 -2.49 28.71 1.70
N ASN A 434 -1.61 28.51 0.73
CA ASN A 434 -1.10 29.59 -0.11
C ASN A 434 -2.22 30.23 -0.93
N SER A 435 -3.14 29.44 -1.48
CA SER A 435 -4.32 29.92 -2.22
C SER A 435 -5.29 30.75 -1.38
N LEU A 436 -5.36 30.47 -0.06
CA LEU A 436 -6.10 31.26 0.92
C LEU A 436 -5.36 32.58 1.25
N LEU A 437 -4.05 32.53 1.48
CA LEU A 437 -3.27 33.72 1.85
C LEU A 437 -3.03 34.70 0.68
N LEU A 438 -3.14 34.26 -0.56
CA LEU A 438 -2.96 35.10 -1.74
C LEU A 438 -4.24 35.83 -2.17
N ARG A 439 -5.42 35.39 -1.73
CA ARG A 439 -6.72 35.86 -2.21
C ARG A 439 -7.63 36.34 -1.07
N ARG A 440 -7.82 37.65 -0.96
CA ARG A 440 -8.63 38.27 0.13
C ARG A 440 -10.05 37.73 0.16
N GLU A 441 -10.66 37.53 -1.00
CA GLU A 441 -12.03 37.05 -1.16
C GLU A 441 -12.24 35.59 -0.73
N CYS A 442 -11.16 34.86 -0.42
CA CYS A 442 -11.22 33.49 0.11
C CYS A 442 -11.26 33.46 1.65
N CYS A 443 -10.79 34.52 2.32
CA CYS A 443 -10.81 34.63 3.78
C CYS A 443 -12.19 35.06 4.29
N SER A 444 -13.20 34.21 4.14
CA SER A 444 -14.54 34.45 4.67
C SER A 444 -15.09 33.27 5.46
N PHE A 445 -16.18 33.51 6.20
CA PHE A 445 -16.84 32.47 6.98
C PHE A 445 -17.40 31.36 6.07
N SER A 446 -18.10 31.72 4.99
CA SER A 446 -18.70 30.74 4.08
C SER A 446 -17.68 29.89 3.33
N ASN A 447 -16.56 30.49 2.91
CA ASN A 447 -15.44 29.76 2.32
C ASN A 447 -14.74 28.87 3.36
N GLY A 448 -14.63 29.34 4.61
CA GLY A 448 -14.18 28.53 5.74
C GLY A 448 -15.00 27.26 5.89
N GLU A 449 -16.32 27.37 6.04
CA GLU A 449 -17.23 26.21 6.14
C GLU A 449 -17.06 25.22 4.97
N TYR A 450 -16.98 25.75 3.74
CA TYR A 450 -16.79 24.94 2.53
C TYR A 450 -15.47 24.17 2.53
N VAL A 451 -14.35 24.83 2.85
CA VAL A 451 -13.05 24.17 2.95
C VAL A 451 -13.03 23.18 4.10
N LYS A 452 -13.67 23.49 5.24
CA LYS A 452 -13.78 22.57 6.38
C LYS A 452 -14.49 21.28 5.98
N ALA A 453 -15.64 21.36 5.32
CA ALA A 453 -16.37 20.18 4.86
C ALA A 453 -15.52 19.28 3.94
N GLY A 454 -14.73 19.88 3.04
CA GLY A 454 -13.79 19.14 2.21
C GLY A 454 -12.60 18.53 2.95
N LEU A 455 -12.11 19.21 4.00
CA LEU A 455 -11.08 18.66 4.89
C LEU A 455 -11.62 17.51 5.77
N ASP A 456 -12.88 17.60 6.23
CA ASP A 456 -13.55 16.54 6.98
C ASP A 456 -13.69 15.26 6.11
N GLU A 457 -13.98 15.40 4.81
CA GLU A 457 -13.98 14.28 3.86
C GLU A 457 -12.58 13.67 3.64
N LEU A 458 -11.51 14.48 3.65
CA LEU A 458 -10.13 13.97 3.62
C LEU A 458 -9.72 13.27 4.92
N GLU A 459 -10.19 13.75 6.08
CA GLU A 459 -10.04 13.05 7.37
C GLU A 459 -10.73 11.68 7.33
N HIS A 460 -11.97 11.65 6.81
CA HIS A 460 -12.74 10.43 6.66
C HIS A 460 -12.06 9.44 5.69
N TRP A 461 -11.51 9.92 4.58
CA TRP A 461 -10.72 9.11 3.67
C TRP A 461 -9.49 8.49 4.37
N CYS A 462 -8.72 9.30 5.11
CA CYS A 462 -7.59 8.79 5.91
C CYS A 462 -8.00 7.74 6.95
N PHE A 463 -9.18 7.89 7.58
CA PHE A 463 -9.71 6.92 8.54
C PHE A 463 -10.12 5.57 7.89
N TRP A 464 -10.57 5.58 6.63
CA TRP A 464 -10.88 4.35 5.88
C TRP A 464 -9.65 3.60 5.38
N LEU A 465 -8.50 4.27 5.27
CA LEU A 465 -7.22 3.59 5.05
C LEU A 465 -6.80 2.89 6.35
N THR A 466 -6.25 1.69 6.27
CA THR A 466 -5.59 1.10 7.44
C THR A 466 -4.40 1.96 7.84
N GLU A 467 -4.09 2.00 9.14
CA GLU A 467 -3.01 2.81 9.73
C GLU A 467 -1.67 2.65 8.98
N GLU A 468 -1.42 1.44 8.46
CA GLU A 468 -0.31 1.04 7.60
C GLU A 468 -0.11 1.92 6.33
N TYR A 469 -1.21 2.38 5.69
CA TYR A 469 -1.15 3.24 4.50
C TYR A 469 -1.40 4.72 4.82
N ALA A 470 -2.19 5.01 5.86
CA ALA A 470 -2.52 6.39 6.22
C ALA A 470 -1.33 7.10 6.90
N GLY A 471 -0.69 6.44 7.88
CA GLY A 471 0.35 7.02 8.72
C GLY A 471 -0.04 8.39 9.28
N SER A 472 0.91 9.33 9.30
CA SER A 472 0.72 10.71 9.76
C SER A 472 0.19 11.67 8.69
N SER A 473 -0.40 11.18 7.59
CA SER A 473 -0.76 12.04 6.44
C SER A 473 -1.78 13.14 6.80
N TRP A 474 -2.68 12.88 7.76
CA TRP A 474 -3.65 13.87 8.24
C TRP A 474 -3.03 15.05 9.01
N ASP A 475 -1.87 14.85 9.65
CA ASP A 475 -1.19 15.87 10.44
C ASP A 475 -0.50 16.92 9.54
N GLU A 476 -0.21 16.57 8.29
CA GLU A 476 0.38 17.48 7.31
C GLU A 476 -0.55 18.65 6.94
N LEU A 477 -1.88 18.45 7.04
CA LEU A 477 -2.91 19.47 6.76
C LEU A 477 -3.05 20.53 7.87
N LYS A 478 -2.16 20.54 8.88
CA LYS A 478 -2.23 21.43 10.06
C LYS A 478 -2.39 22.92 9.75
N HIS A 479 -1.73 23.47 8.74
CA HIS A 479 -1.77 24.91 8.48
C HIS A 479 -3.12 25.34 7.90
N ILE A 480 -3.62 24.63 6.88
CA ILE A 480 -4.96 24.90 6.32
C ILE A 480 -6.06 24.60 7.34
N ARG A 481 -5.96 23.51 8.11
CA ARG A 481 -6.92 23.17 9.17
C ARG A 481 -7.03 24.27 10.22
N GLN A 482 -5.91 24.76 10.75
CA GLN A 482 -5.91 25.83 11.75
C GLN A 482 -6.36 27.18 11.17
N ALA A 483 -5.96 27.53 9.95
CA ALA A 483 -6.44 28.73 9.27
C ALA A 483 -7.97 28.72 9.08
N VAL A 484 -8.52 27.61 8.62
CA VAL A 484 -9.96 27.43 8.41
C VAL A 484 -10.72 27.43 9.75
N ALA A 485 -10.19 26.77 10.78
CA ALA A 485 -10.77 26.82 12.12
C ALA A 485 -10.85 28.27 12.67
N LEU A 486 -9.84 29.09 12.42
CA LEU A 486 -9.82 30.50 12.82
C LEU A 486 -10.85 31.35 12.05
N LEU A 487 -11.08 31.08 10.76
CA LEU A 487 -12.12 31.77 9.97
C LEU A 487 -13.53 31.49 10.54
N ILE A 488 -13.82 30.22 10.86
CA ILE A 488 -15.12 29.74 11.33
C ILE A 488 -15.36 30.05 12.83
N LEU A 489 -14.32 30.36 13.61
CA LEU A 489 -14.46 30.65 15.04
C LEU A 489 -15.42 31.84 15.29
N GLU A 490 -16.58 31.56 15.88
CA GLU A 490 -17.64 32.57 16.10
C GLU A 490 -17.21 33.66 17.09
N GLU A 491 -16.56 33.26 18.19
CA GLU A 491 -16.10 34.15 19.27
C GLU A 491 -14.72 34.78 19.02
N LYS A 492 -14.21 34.82 17.79
CA LYS A 492 -12.85 35.33 17.48
C LYS A 492 -12.60 36.78 17.90
N HIS A 493 -13.67 37.55 18.15
CA HIS A 493 -13.62 38.92 18.68
C HIS A 493 -13.40 38.99 20.21
N SER A 494 -13.51 37.88 20.95
CA SER A 494 -13.29 37.85 22.40
C SER A 494 -11.98 37.17 22.79
N LYS A 495 -11.24 36.58 21.83
CA LYS A 495 -10.00 35.84 22.09
C LYS A 495 -8.78 36.76 22.10
N SER A 496 -7.90 36.57 23.07
CA SER A 496 -6.61 37.23 23.13
C SER A 496 -5.63 36.70 22.09
N LEU A 497 -4.56 37.47 21.84
CA LEU A 497 -3.45 37.01 21.00
C LEU A 497 -2.82 35.70 21.51
N LYS A 498 -2.85 35.46 22.82
CA LYS A 498 -2.25 34.25 23.40
C LYS A 498 -3.12 33.02 23.09
N GLU A 499 -4.43 33.09 23.33
CA GLU A 499 -5.36 32.01 22.98
C GLU A 499 -5.26 31.68 21.48
N ILE A 500 -5.32 32.69 20.60
CA ILE A 500 -5.21 32.49 19.15
C ILE A 500 -3.90 31.78 18.77
N THR A 501 -2.76 32.16 19.38
CA THR A 501 -1.45 31.57 19.04
C THR A 501 -1.26 30.18 19.64
N ASP A 502 -1.55 30.02 20.93
CA ASP A 502 -1.14 28.85 21.71
C ASP A 502 -2.20 27.72 21.67
N GLU A 503 -3.49 28.06 21.53
CA GLU A 503 -4.60 27.11 21.62
C GLU A 503 -5.22 26.79 20.25
N TYR A 504 -5.43 27.80 19.39
CA TYR A 504 -6.12 27.63 18.10
C TYR A 504 -5.18 27.45 16.90
N CYS A 505 -4.06 28.17 16.84
CA CYS A 505 -3.20 28.25 15.65
C CYS A 505 -1.68 28.09 15.91
N PRO A 506 -1.23 27.08 16.69
CA PRO A 506 0.18 26.93 17.06
C PRO A 506 1.13 26.58 15.89
N ALA A 507 0.63 26.21 14.71
CA ALA A 507 1.44 25.99 13.52
C ALA A 507 1.59 27.22 12.62
N LEU A 508 0.82 28.31 12.85
CA LEU A 508 0.87 29.50 12.01
C LEU A 508 1.87 30.53 12.54
N SER A 509 2.66 31.11 11.64
CA SER A 509 3.56 32.22 11.98
C SER A 509 2.78 33.50 12.31
N MET A 510 3.42 34.42 13.06
CA MET A 510 2.83 35.74 13.33
C MET A 510 2.47 36.50 12.03
N GLN A 511 3.26 36.32 10.96
CA GLN A 511 2.98 36.93 9.65
C GLN A 511 1.70 36.34 9.02
N GLN A 512 1.55 35.02 9.07
CA GLN A 512 0.39 34.30 8.54
C GLN A 512 -0.89 34.67 9.30
N LEU A 513 -0.84 34.67 10.64
CA LEU A 513 -1.96 35.08 11.49
C LEU A 513 -2.39 36.53 11.21
N TYR A 514 -1.44 37.47 11.16
CA TYR A 514 -1.73 38.87 10.83
C TYR A 514 -2.39 38.99 9.45
N ARG A 515 -1.92 38.23 8.46
CA ARG A 515 -2.45 38.24 7.09
C ARG A 515 -3.88 37.67 7.01
N ILE A 516 -4.16 36.54 7.66
CA ILE A 516 -5.54 36.00 7.76
C ILE A 516 -6.45 37.02 8.46
N SER A 517 -6.01 37.54 9.61
CA SER A 517 -6.79 38.47 10.44
C SER A 517 -7.18 39.76 9.70
N THR A 518 -6.28 40.27 8.85
CA THR A 518 -6.51 41.52 8.08
C THR A 518 -7.26 41.30 6.76
N MET A 519 -7.26 40.08 6.22
CA MET A 519 -8.04 39.74 5.02
C MET A 519 -9.47 39.27 5.35
N TYR A 520 -9.73 38.80 6.57
CA TYR A 520 -11.03 38.27 6.99
C TYR A 520 -12.20 39.20 6.67
N CYS A 521 -13.27 38.61 6.14
CA CYS A 521 -14.57 39.25 5.93
C CYS A 521 -15.68 38.27 6.31
N ASP A 522 -16.56 38.62 7.23
CA ASP A 522 -17.80 37.84 7.43
C ASP A 522 -18.79 38.17 6.32
N ASP A 523 -19.28 37.14 5.64
CA ASP A 523 -20.20 37.20 4.51
C ASP A 523 -21.56 36.52 4.79
N LYS A 524 -21.79 36.00 6.00
CA LYS A 524 -22.95 35.14 6.33
C LYS A 524 -23.71 35.59 7.58
N TYR A 525 -23.00 35.93 8.65
CA TYR A 525 -23.57 36.21 9.98
C TYR A 525 -23.21 37.60 10.51
N GLY A 526 -22.23 38.28 9.92
CA GLY A 526 -21.74 39.58 10.40
C GLY A 526 -20.98 39.49 11.73
N THR A 527 -20.37 38.32 12.05
CA THR A 527 -19.51 38.18 13.22
C THR A 527 -18.34 39.16 13.14
N LEU A 528 -18.00 39.73 14.29
CA LEU A 528 -16.83 40.60 14.41
C LEU A 528 -15.55 39.76 14.18
N GLY A 529 -14.63 40.32 13.41
CA GLY A 529 -13.31 39.74 13.20
C GLY A 529 -12.43 39.82 14.45
N ILE A 530 -11.16 39.44 14.28
CA ILE A 530 -10.16 39.52 15.36
C ILE A 530 -9.96 41.00 15.78
N PRO A 531 -9.88 41.33 17.08
CA PRO A 531 -9.92 42.73 17.51
C PRO A 531 -8.74 43.57 17.01
N PRO A 532 -8.94 44.88 16.73
CA PRO A 532 -7.88 45.75 16.21
C PRO A 532 -6.64 45.83 17.10
N GLU A 533 -6.79 45.74 18.42
CA GLU A 533 -5.70 45.69 19.40
C GLU A 533 -4.91 44.39 19.35
N VAL A 534 -5.56 43.27 19.05
CA VAL A 534 -4.93 41.95 18.84
C VAL A 534 -4.14 41.97 17.52
N VAL A 535 -4.74 42.48 16.44
CA VAL A 535 -4.06 42.64 15.14
C VAL A 535 -2.87 43.62 15.23
N SER A 536 -3.00 44.68 16.02
CA SER A 536 -1.91 45.62 16.30
C SER A 536 -0.79 44.95 17.10
N SER A 537 -1.15 44.09 18.06
CA SER A 537 -0.19 43.30 18.83
C SER A 537 0.57 42.28 17.96
N MET A 538 -0.10 41.64 16.99
CA MET A 538 0.56 40.79 15.98
C MET A 538 1.59 41.60 15.18
N ARG A 539 1.22 42.78 14.66
CA ARG A 539 2.13 43.66 13.92
C ARG A 539 3.36 44.04 14.75
N THR A 540 3.16 44.41 16.02
CA THR A 540 4.26 44.76 16.94
C THR A 540 5.20 43.58 17.17
N LYS A 541 4.68 42.36 17.41
CA LYS A 541 5.51 41.15 17.53
C LYS A 541 6.29 40.83 16.26
N MET A 542 5.68 40.98 15.08
CA MET A 542 6.37 40.77 13.79
C MET A 542 7.59 41.70 13.63
N VAL A 543 7.43 42.99 13.94
CA VAL A 543 8.52 43.98 13.85
C VAL A 543 9.62 43.69 14.88
N GLN A 544 9.24 43.31 16.11
CA GLN A 544 10.20 42.93 17.16
C GLN A 544 10.98 41.64 16.83
N GLN A 545 10.34 40.67 16.18
CA GLN A 545 11.01 39.44 15.73
C GLN A 545 11.94 39.71 14.54
N GLY A 546 11.50 40.50 13.55
CA GLY A 546 12.30 40.85 12.37
C GLY A 546 13.49 41.76 12.66
N SER A 547 13.48 42.53 13.75
CA SER A 547 14.60 43.43 14.12
C SER A 547 15.84 42.70 14.66
N ASN A 548 15.76 41.38 14.91
CA ASN A 548 16.82 40.57 15.52
C ASN A 548 17.58 39.67 14.51
N SER A 549 17.27 39.73 13.21
CA SER A 549 17.97 38.99 12.15
C SER A 549 18.43 39.92 11.02
N PRO A 550 19.69 39.84 10.54
CA PRO A 550 20.21 40.73 9.49
C PRO A 550 19.89 40.28 8.04
N SER A 551 18.97 39.34 7.84
CA SER A 551 18.59 38.73 6.54
C SER A 551 17.39 39.40 5.84
N THR A 552 17.16 40.69 6.09
CA THR A 552 15.88 41.40 5.89
C THR A 552 15.47 41.74 4.44
N GLN A 553 15.78 40.88 3.46
CA GLN A 553 15.24 40.97 2.10
C GLN A 553 14.30 39.80 1.75
N ASP A 554 14.61 38.57 2.20
CA ASP A 554 13.84 37.37 1.85
C ASP A 554 12.65 37.11 2.81
N ASP A 555 12.82 37.46 4.09
CA ASP A 555 11.83 37.19 5.16
C ASP A 555 10.49 37.96 5.03
N ILE A 556 10.41 38.96 4.15
CA ILE A 556 9.17 39.73 3.87
C ILE A 556 8.21 38.92 2.98
N ASN A 557 8.71 37.93 2.24
CA ASN A 557 7.90 36.97 1.47
C ASN A 557 7.58 35.68 2.25
N SER A 558 8.15 35.50 3.45
CA SER A 558 8.09 34.28 4.27
C SER A 558 6.76 34.10 5.05
N PHE A 559 5.64 34.29 4.34
CA PHE A 559 4.30 33.94 4.82
C PHE A 559 3.70 32.75 4.04
N LEU A 560 4.18 32.48 2.83
CA LEU A 560 3.81 31.29 2.06
C LEU A 560 4.54 30.06 2.59
N LEU A 561 3.98 28.88 2.34
CA LEU A 561 4.65 27.60 2.58
C LEU A 561 5.33 27.13 1.30
N ASP A 562 6.52 26.55 1.43
CA ASP A 562 7.24 25.88 0.34
C ASP A 562 6.82 24.40 0.23
N ASP A 563 6.85 23.87 -1.00
CA ASP A 563 6.59 22.46 -1.28
C ASP A 563 7.91 21.67 -1.24
N ASP A 564 7.99 20.64 -0.39
CA ASP A 564 9.19 19.80 -0.29
C ASP A 564 9.22 18.74 -1.40
N PHE A 565 10.30 18.77 -2.19
CA PHE A 565 10.57 17.81 -3.26
C PHE A 565 11.54 16.70 -2.85
N SER A 566 12.04 16.67 -1.61
CA SER A 566 12.95 15.64 -1.09
C SER A 566 12.36 14.22 -1.21
N ILE A 567 13.21 13.20 -1.19
CA ILE A 567 12.78 11.81 -1.03
C ILE A 567 12.63 11.53 0.47
N PRO A 568 11.44 11.08 0.96
CA PRO A 568 11.14 11.04 2.39
C PRO A 568 11.56 9.73 3.08
N PHE A 569 12.43 8.95 2.44
CA PHE A 569 12.92 7.65 2.91
C PHE A 569 14.40 7.44 2.54
N SER A 570 15.10 6.63 3.32
CA SER A 570 16.49 6.25 3.08
C SER A 570 16.64 4.75 2.74
N ILE A 571 17.83 4.38 2.27
CA ILE A 571 18.24 2.98 2.06
C ILE A 571 18.08 2.16 3.37
N ASP A 572 18.34 2.78 4.53
CA ASP A 572 18.20 2.15 5.85
C ASP A 572 16.73 1.98 6.29
N ASP A 573 15.81 2.81 5.79
CA ASP A 573 14.38 2.63 6.04
C ASP A 573 13.82 1.47 5.22
N ILE A 574 14.26 1.34 3.97
CA ILE A 574 13.97 0.17 3.13
C ILE A 574 14.48 -1.09 3.83
N ALA A 575 15.71 -1.08 4.37
CA ALA A 575 16.28 -2.23 5.07
C ALA A 575 15.46 -2.70 6.30
N LYS A 576 14.64 -1.84 6.92
CA LYS A 576 13.75 -2.26 8.02
C LYS A 576 12.63 -3.20 7.57
N LEU A 577 12.31 -3.23 6.26
CA LEU A 577 11.32 -4.14 5.66
C LEU A 577 11.84 -5.58 5.48
N MET A 578 13.13 -5.86 5.76
CA MET A 578 13.79 -7.14 5.46
C MET A 578 13.19 -8.39 6.16
N VAL A 579 12.33 -8.21 7.16
CA VAL A 579 11.76 -9.29 8.00
C VAL A 579 10.85 -10.25 7.21
N HIS A 580 10.21 -9.80 6.12
CA HIS A 580 9.13 -10.55 5.46
C HIS A 580 9.51 -11.33 4.18
N ILE A 581 10.78 -11.36 3.78
CA ILE A 581 11.22 -12.00 2.53
C ILE A 581 11.93 -13.33 2.81
N ASP A 582 11.26 -14.44 2.50
CA ASP A 582 11.87 -15.77 2.35
C ASP A 582 12.13 -16.08 0.86
N ILE A 583 13.34 -16.52 0.55
CA ILE A 583 13.87 -16.69 -0.81
C ILE A 583 13.54 -18.08 -1.39
N ALA A 584 13.17 -19.06 -0.55
CA ALA A 584 13.04 -20.46 -0.96
C ALA A 584 11.84 -20.73 -1.89
N ASP A 585 10.66 -20.18 -1.60
CA ASP A 585 9.42 -20.53 -2.30
C ASP A 585 9.05 -19.51 -3.40
N MET A 586 9.51 -19.76 -4.63
CA MET A 586 9.03 -19.08 -5.83
C MET A 586 9.14 -19.95 -7.09
N ASP A 587 8.00 -20.43 -7.58
CA ASP A 587 7.87 -21.07 -8.89
C ASP A 587 8.12 -20.09 -10.06
N LEU A 588 8.87 -20.52 -11.06
CA LEU A 588 9.21 -19.73 -12.24
C LEU A 588 8.06 -19.73 -13.27
N PRO A 589 7.79 -18.59 -13.96
CA PRO A 589 6.69 -18.47 -14.91
C PRO A 589 6.83 -19.39 -16.14
N PRO A 590 5.72 -19.75 -16.81
CA PRO A 590 5.69 -20.73 -17.91
C PRO A 590 6.63 -20.41 -19.08
N LEU A 591 6.88 -19.13 -19.37
CA LEU A 591 7.82 -18.65 -20.41
C LEU A 591 9.26 -19.17 -20.22
N ILE A 592 9.63 -19.51 -18.98
CA ILE A 592 10.93 -20.11 -18.65
C ILE A 592 10.82 -21.66 -18.63
N GLN A 593 9.61 -22.19 -18.43
CA GLN A 593 9.34 -23.62 -18.43
C GLN A 593 9.17 -24.23 -19.84
N GLU A 594 8.69 -23.48 -20.84
CA GLU A 594 8.61 -23.98 -22.23
C GLU A 594 10.01 -24.24 -22.83
N ASN A 595 11.06 -23.59 -22.31
CA ASN A 595 12.46 -23.88 -22.66
C ASN A 595 13.03 -25.14 -21.97
N LYS A 596 12.25 -25.90 -21.19
CA LYS A 596 12.67 -27.19 -20.58
C LYS A 596 12.95 -28.31 -21.60
N GLY A 597 12.79 -28.05 -22.91
CA GLY A 597 13.32 -28.91 -23.97
C GLY A 597 14.87 -28.95 -24.03
N SER A 598 15.56 -28.01 -23.38
CA SER A 598 17.02 -27.94 -23.30
C SER A 598 17.50 -28.29 -21.88
N PRO A 599 18.35 -29.33 -21.68
CA PRO A 599 18.63 -29.91 -20.36
C PRO A 599 19.72 -29.13 -19.59
N HIS A 600 19.61 -27.80 -19.48
CA HIS A 600 20.64 -26.89 -18.93
C HIS A 600 20.11 -25.87 -17.90
N LEU A 601 18.99 -26.16 -17.22
CA LEU A 601 18.57 -25.40 -16.02
C LEU A 601 18.51 -26.31 -14.79
N MET A 602 19.33 -25.96 -13.79
CA MET A 602 19.43 -26.55 -12.44
C MET A 602 20.13 -27.93 -12.40
N PRO A 603 20.98 -28.16 -11.38
CA PRO A 603 20.57 -28.64 -10.06
C PRO A 603 20.12 -27.54 -9.10
#